data_AF-A0A382Q3B1-F1
#
_entry.id   AF-A0A382Q3B1-F1
#
_cell.length_a   1.000
_cell.length_b   1.000
_cell.length_c   1.000
_cell.angle_alpha   90.00
_cell.angle_beta   90.00
_cell.angle_gamma   90.00
#
_symmetry.space_group_name_H-M   'P 1'
#
loop_
_entity.id
_entity.type
_entity.pdbx_description
1 polymer ?
#
loop_
_entity_poly.entity_id
_entity_poly.type
_entity_poly.pdbx_seq_one_letter_code
_entity_poly.pdbx_strand_id
1 'polypeptide(L)'
;VETIFLNDFLDGGILKEKVFREKVATIDWSQYADKRVLIKGCSEVPIPTWAFLILTAQLAQYVERIYFGELRSAVKIFARNK
;
A
#
# COMPACT_ATOMS: atom_id res chain seq x y z
N VAL A 1 5.00 11.19 -6.73
CA VAL A 1 4.18 10.32 -5.85
C VAL A 1 4.56 8.91 -6.25
N GLU A 2 5.14 8.14 -5.34
CA GLU A 2 5.44 6.72 -5.58
C GLU A 2 4.14 5.92 -5.56
N THR A 3 4.03 4.89 -6.39
CA THR A 3 2.81 4.07 -6.45
C THR A 3 3.13 2.63 -6.08
N ILE A 4 2.37 2.07 -5.14
CA ILE A 4 2.41 0.66 -4.77
C ILE A 4 1.16 0.01 -5.34
N PHE A 5 1.35 -1.04 -6.14
CA PHE A 5 0.26 -1.80 -6.74
C PHE A 5 -0.03 -3.03 -5.90
N LEU A 6 -1.30 -3.24 -5.53
CA LEU A 6 -1.67 -4.45 -4.79
C LEU A 6 -1.53 -5.74 -5.59
N ASN A 7 -1.49 -5.64 -6.92
CA ASN A 7 -1.25 -6.77 -7.81
C ASN A 7 0.09 -7.45 -7.53
N ASP A 8 1.10 -6.69 -7.08
CA ASP A 8 2.45 -7.21 -6.79
C ASP A 8 2.44 -8.20 -5.62
N PHE A 9 1.40 -8.15 -4.79
CA PHE A 9 1.24 -9.01 -3.61
C PHE A 9 0.37 -10.25 -3.87
N LEU A 10 -0.20 -10.40 -5.07
CA LEU A 10 -0.99 -11.58 -5.42
C LEU A 10 -0.12 -12.82 -5.52
N ASP A 11 -0.74 -13.97 -5.25
CA ASP A 11 -0.17 -15.30 -5.43
C ASP A 11 -1.14 -16.16 -6.24
N GLY A 12 -0.77 -16.44 -7.49
CA GLY A 12 -1.66 -17.13 -8.44
C GLY A 12 -2.96 -16.37 -8.73
N GLY A 13 -2.92 -15.03 -8.75
CA GLY A 13 -4.09 -14.20 -9.01
C GLY A 13 -5.06 -14.08 -7.82
N ILE A 14 -4.65 -14.47 -6.61
CA ILE A 14 -5.47 -14.29 -5.40
C ILE A 14 -4.60 -13.70 -4.29
N LEU A 15 -5.19 -12.88 -3.42
CA LEU A 15 -4.50 -12.39 -2.23
C LEU A 15 -4.59 -13.45 -1.12
N LYS A 16 -3.47 -14.11 -0.82
CA LYS A 16 -3.37 -15.05 0.31
C LYS A 16 -2.69 -14.37 1.49
N GLU A 17 -3.35 -14.32 2.64
CA GLU A 17 -2.88 -13.53 3.79
C GLU A 17 -1.45 -13.86 4.23
N LYS A 18 -1.12 -15.15 4.35
CA LYS A 18 0.24 -15.58 4.74
C LYS A 18 1.31 -15.06 3.77
N VAL A 19 1.12 -15.30 2.47
CA VAL A 19 2.06 -14.88 1.42
C VAL A 19 2.16 -13.36 1.32
N PHE A 20 1.04 -12.66 1.47
CA PHE A 20 1.00 -11.20 1.52
C PHE A 20 1.86 -10.66 2.66
N ARG A 21 1.67 -11.18 3.88
CA ARG A 21 2.41 -10.74 5.06
C ARG A 21 3.90 -11.03 4.93
N GLU A 22 4.27 -12.18 4.36
CA GLU A 22 5.65 -12.52 4.06
C GLU A 22 6.28 -11.51 3.08
N LYS A 23 5.60 -11.19 1.97
CA LYS A 23 6.06 -10.17 1.01
C LYS A 23 6.16 -8.78 1.64
N VAL A 24 5.20 -8.39 2.48
CA VAL A 24 5.23 -7.09 3.18
C VAL A 24 6.41 -7.00 4.14
N ALA A 25 6.77 -8.09 4.82
CA ALA A 25 7.87 -8.13 5.77
C ALA A 25 9.25 -8.05 5.12
N THR A 26 9.38 -8.38 3.82
CA THR A 26 10.67 -8.31 3.10
C THR A 26 10.93 -6.96 2.44
N ILE A 27 9.95 -6.06 2.42
CA ILE A 27 10.12 -4.72 1.84
C ILE A 27 10.87 -3.82 2.82
N ASP A 28 11.92 -3.16 2.33
CA ASP A 28 12.54 -2.04 3.05
C ASP A 28 11.65 -0.80 2.92
N TRP A 29 10.81 -0.54 3.94
CA TRP A 29 9.87 0.59 3.93
C TRP A 29 10.56 1.96 4.07
N SER A 30 11.82 2.00 4.52
CA SER A 30 12.57 3.25 4.69
C SER A 30 12.84 3.96 3.35
N GLN A 31 12.82 3.22 2.24
CA GLN A 31 12.93 3.79 0.88
C GLN A 31 11.81 4.79 0.53
N TYR A 32 10.72 4.80 1.31
CA TYR A 32 9.60 5.73 1.16
C TYR A 32 9.68 6.94 2.10
N ALA A 33 10.79 7.11 2.84
CA ALA A 33 10.98 8.22 3.77
C ALA A 33 10.69 9.58 3.12
N ASP A 34 9.85 10.38 3.79
CA ASP A 34 9.42 11.72 3.39
C ASP A 34 8.75 11.82 2.00
N LYS A 35 8.43 10.68 1.38
CA LYS A 35 7.72 10.61 0.11
C LYS A 35 6.20 10.67 0.31
N ARG A 36 5.50 10.94 -0.78
CA ARG A 36 4.05 10.76 -0.90
C ARG A 36 3.80 9.47 -1.68
N VAL A 37 2.99 8.58 -1.10
CA VAL A 37 2.73 7.25 -1.66
C VAL A 37 1.25 7.10 -2.01
N LEU A 38 0.97 6.54 -3.18
CA LEU A 38 -0.35 6.11 -3.62
C LEU A 38 -0.42 4.58 -3.55
N ILE A 39 -1.38 4.04 -2.80
CA ILE A 39 -1.72 2.62 -2.84
C ILE A 39 -2.82 2.45 -3.89
N LYS A 40 -2.51 1.73 -4.96
CA LYS A 40 -3.45 1.44 -6.04
C LYS A 40 -3.98 0.02 -5.93
N GLY A 41 -5.29 -0.11 -5.97
CA GLY A 41 -6.01 -1.40 -5.92
C GLY A 41 -5.86 -2.22 -7.20
N CYS A 42 -6.42 -3.43 -7.18
CA CYS A 42 -6.57 -4.29 -8.34
C CYS A 42 -7.98 -4.16 -8.92
N SER A 43 -8.12 -4.04 -10.24
CA SER A 43 -9.43 -4.11 -10.92
C SER A 43 -9.87 -5.53 -11.24
N GLU A 44 -8.96 -6.51 -11.17
CA GLU A 44 -9.19 -7.90 -11.59
C GLU A 44 -9.59 -8.79 -10.42
N VAL A 45 -9.12 -8.49 -9.20
CA VAL A 45 -9.36 -9.33 -8.02
C VAL A 45 -9.81 -8.50 -6.83
N PRO A 46 -10.76 -8.99 -6.02
CA PRO A 46 -11.21 -8.28 -4.84
C PRO A 46 -10.06 -8.20 -3.82
N ILE A 47 -9.66 -6.98 -3.48
CA ILE A 47 -8.67 -6.75 -2.43
C ILE A 47 -9.40 -6.52 -1.10
N PRO A 48 -9.18 -7.38 -0.09
CA PRO A 48 -9.77 -7.18 1.23
C PRO A 48 -9.18 -5.97 1.96
N THR A 49 -10.02 -5.30 2.76
CA THR A 49 -9.66 -4.08 3.49
C THR A 49 -8.40 -4.21 4.36
N TRP A 50 -8.18 -5.39 4.96
CA TRP A 50 -7.02 -5.62 5.83
C TRP A 50 -5.68 -5.43 5.11
N ALA A 51 -5.60 -5.69 3.79
CA ALA A 51 -4.37 -5.54 3.02
C ALA A 51 -3.95 -4.06 2.95
N PHE A 52 -4.92 -3.18 2.71
CA PHE A 52 -4.72 -1.73 2.74
C PHE A 52 -4.28 -1.23 4.11
N LEU A 53 -4.93 -1.72 5.18
CA LEU A 53 -4.60 -1.33 6.54
C LEU A 53 -3.16 -1.71 6.90
N ILE A 54 -2.71 -2.90 6.48
CA ILE A 54 -1.34 -3.36 6.73
C ILE A 54 -0.32 -2.52 5.98
N LEU A 55 -0.51 -2.28 4.67
CA LEU A 55 0.40 -1.40 3.91
C LEU A 55 0.44 0.01 4.51
N THR A 56 -0.71 0.55 4.89
CA THR A 56 -0.82 1.88 5.50
C THR A 56 -0.04 1.93 6.81
N ALA A 57 -0.16 0.92 7.67
CA ALA A 57 0.54 0.85 8.94
C ALA A 57 2.07 0.79 8.79
N GLN A 58 2.58 0.08 7.78
CA GLN A 58 4.02 0.07 7.47
C GLN A 58 4.48 1.43 6.94
N LEU A 59 3.78 1.98 5.95
CA LEU A 59 4.13 3.23 5.30
C LEU A 59 4.08 4.44 6.23
N ALA A 60 3.09 4.52 7.12
CA ALA A 60 2.86 5.66 8.00
C ALA A 60 4.09 6.04 8.85
N GLN A 61 4.94 5.05 9.14
CA GLN A 61 6.18 5.23 9.90
C GLN A 61 7.27 5.98 9.12
N TYR A 62 7.18 6.07 7.79
CA TYR A 62 8.23 6.66 6.94
C TYR A 62 7.76 7.85 6.09
N VAL A 63 6.52 7.78 5.56
CA VAL A 63 6.03 8.70 4.52
C VAL A 63 5.48 10.03 5.06
N GLU A 64 5.42 11.05 4.19
CA GLU A 64 4.73 12.32 4.46
C GLU A 64 3.21 12.15 4.34
N ARG A 65 2.73 11.46 3.30
CA ARG A 65 1.30 11.25 3.01
C ARG A 65 1.05 9.91 2.32
N ILE A 66 -0.11 9.32 2.60
CA ILE A 66 -0.62 8.13 1.90
C ILE A 66 -1.95 8.48 1.26
N TYR A 67 -2.09 8.07 0.00
CA TYR A 67 -3.30 8.18 -0.78
C TYR A 67 -3.75 6.77 -1.19
N PHE A 68 -5.06 6.60 -1.39
CA PHE A 68 -5.65 5.36 -1.87
C PHE A 68 -6.53 5.63 -3.09
N GLY A 69 -6.46 4.76 -4.10
CA GLY A 69 -7.31 4.82 -5.30
C GLY A 69 -6.51 5.08 -6.57
N GLU A 70 -7.11 5.80 -7.52
CA GLU A 70 -6.51 6.14 -8.80
C GLU A 70 -5.91 7.55 -8.77
N LEU A 71 -4.87 7.81 -9.58
CA LEU A 71 -4.14 9.09 -9.58
C LEU A 71 -5.04 10.34 -9.65
N ARG A 72 -6.17 10.27 -10.38
CA ARG A 72 -7.10 11.40 -10.56
C ARG A 72 -8.27 11.42 -9.56
N SER A 73 -8.45 10.37 -8.77
CA SER A 73 -9.54 10.24 -7.78
C SER A 73 -9.03 9.76 -6.42
N ALA A 74 -7.74 9.97 -6.15
CA ALA A 74 -7.07 9.45 -4.97
C ALA A 74 -7.59 10.13 -3.70
N VAL A 75 -7.95 9.32 -2.71
CA VAL A 75 -8.37 9.79 -1.38
C VAL A 75 -7.17 9.80 -0.47
N LYS A 76 -6.90 10.93 0.19
CA LYS A 76 -5.84 11.03 1.20
C LYS A 76 -6.30 10.29 2.47
N ILE A 77 -5.58 9.25 2.86
CA ILE A 77 -5.91 8.43 4.03
C ILE A 77 -4.97 8.68 5.22
N PHE A 78 -3.78 9.22 4.96
CA PHE A 78 -2.81 9.54 6.01
C PHE A 78 -2.02 10.79 5.64
N ALA A 79 -1.70 11.59 6.65
CA ALA A 79 -0.72 12.64 6.59
C ALA A 79 0.05 12.67 7.91
N ARG A 80 1.38 12.72 7.84
CA ARG A 80 2.21 12.91 9.02
C ARG A 80 1.97 14.30 9.58
N ASN A 81 1.55 14.37 10.84
CA ASN A 81 1.52 15.64 11.57
C ASN A 81 2.98 16.05 11.83
N LYS A 82 3.29 17.31 11.52
CA LYS A 82 4.57 17.92 11.86
C LYS A 82 4.53 18.49 13.25
#